data_AF-A0A6V7IRV6-F1
#
_entry.id   AF-A0A6V7IRV6-F1
#
_cell.length_a   1.000
_cell.length_b   1.000
_cell.length_c   1.000
_cell.angle_alpha   90.00
_cell.angle_beta   90.00
_cell.angle_gamma   90.00
#
_symmetry.space_group_name_H-M   'P 1'
#
loop_
_entity.id
_entity.type
_entity.pdbx_description
1 polymer ?
#
loop_
_entity_poly.entity_id
_entity_poly.type
_entity_poly.pdbx_seq_one_letter_code
_entity_poly.pdbx_strand_id
1 'polypeptide(L)'
;QGYDSKVLSYRAKMLSDIPENASRQFIIRIYLMDNTTSIFEYASRNTGFKQCLFQKRMQVALPNQEIYSSEKPRYFEPHHFYIGAQLNLGGFKFYITSADEYTLRYMELHCDKFSRANASLIMEKIRAGLKPHYTQFINEYTPVREMNGTLVINYDKFREATVKYLGDAIVEHEIITVARRYAIRRNDERNTREYL
;
A
#
# COMPACT_ATOMS: atom_id res chain seq x y z
N GLN A 1 -2.04 32.21 -0.65
CA GLN A 1 -1.05 31.26 -0.11
C GLN A 1 -1.73 29.89 -0.11
N GLY A 2 -1.42 29.06 -1.10
CA GLY A 2 -2.09 27.77 -1.29
C GLY A 2 -1.60 26.77 -0.25
N TYR A 3 -2.50 26.29 0.61
CA TYR A 3 -2.23 25.09 1.38
C TYR A 3 -1.94 23.98 0.37
N ASP A 4 -0.68 23.55 0.32
CA ASP A 4 -0.26 22.39 -0.44
C ASP A 4 -0.98 21.19 0.20
N SER A 5 -2.16 20.87 -0.30
CA SER A 5 -3.01 19.84 0.27
C SER A 5 -2.32 18.52 0.00
N LYS A 6 -1.57 18.02 0.98
CA LYS A 6 -0.95 16.71 0.91
C LYS A 6 -2.08 15.68 0.93
N VAL A 7 -2.33 15.06 -0.22
CA VAL A 7 -3.36 14.05 -0.40
C VAL A 7 -2.67 12.73 -0.70
N LEU A 8 -2.95 11.72 0.11
CA LEU A 8 -2.52 10.35 -0.17
C LEU A 8 -3.58 9.68 -1.05
N SER A 9 -3.15 9.01 -2.12
CA SER A 9 -4.03 8.42 -3.12
C SER A 9 -3.70 6.95 -3.32
N TYR A 10 -4.73 6.12 -3.20
CA TYR A 10 -4.66 4.67 -3.25
C TYR A 10 -5.60 4.14 -4.33
N ARG A 11 -5.19 3.09 -5.04
CA ARG A 11 -6.11 2.27 -5.84
C ARG A 11 -6.64 1.14 -4.97
N ALA A 12 -7.91 0.83 -5.12
CA ALA A 12 -8.57 -0.24 -4.39
C ALA A 12 -9.60 -0.97 -5.26
N LYS A 13 -9.96 -2.17 -4.83
CA LYS A 13 -11.10 -2.94 -5.33
C LYS A 13 -12.11 -3.14 -4.22
N MET A 14 -13.39 -3.22 -4.56
CA MET A 14 -14.42 -3.56 -3.60
C MET A 14 -14.39 -5.08 -3.35
N LEU A 15 -14.45 -5.48 -2.08
CA LEU A 15 -14.63 -6.87 -1.67
C LEU A 15 -16.14 -7.11 -1.55
N SER A 16 -16.70 -7.85 -2.49
CA SER A 16 -18.14 -8.10 -2.62
C SER A 16 -18.37 -9.47 -3.23
N ASP A 17 -19.41 -10.17 -2.77
CA ASP A 17 -19.83 -11.45 -3.35
C ASP A 17 -20.53 -11.28 -4.71
N ILE A 18 -20.98 -10.06 -5.00
CA ILE A 18 -21.55 -9.66 -6.30
C ILE A 18 -20.39 -9.42 -7.29
N PRO A 19 -20.25 -10.21 -8.37
CA PRO A 19 -19.14 -10.14 -9.32
C PRO A 19 -18.98 -8.77 -9.98
N GLU A 20 -20.09 -8.12 -10.33
CA GLU A 20 -20.11 -6.80 -10.95
C GLU A 20 -19.43 -5.78 -10.02
N ASN A 21 -19.73 -5.84 -8.72
CA ASN A 21 -19.11 -4.97 -7.73
C ASN A 21 -17.64 -5.31 -7.49
N ALA A 22 -17.28 -6.59 -7.45
CA ALA A 22 -15.90 -7.04 -7.26
C ALA A 22 -14.97 -6.60 -8.42
N SER A 23 -15.52 -6.43 -9.62
CA SER A 23 -14.77 -5.97 -10.80
C SER A 23 -14.46 -4.47 -10.80
N ARG A 24 -15.17 -3.67 -10.00
CA ARG A 24 -15.04 -2.20 -9.95
C ARG A 24 -13.72 -1.77 -9.33
N GLN A 25 -13.14 -0.71 -9.89
CA GLN A 25 -11.91 -0.10 -9.40
C GLN A 25 -12.21 1.26 -8.77
N PHE A 26 -11.48 1.57 -7.70
CA PHE A 26 -11.68 2.79 -6.92
C PHE A 26 -10.37 3.50 -6.68
N ILE A 27 -10.46 4.82 -6.56
CA ILE A 27 -9.40 5.69 -6.06
C ILE A 27 -9.87 6.23 -4.71
N ILE A 28 -9.15 5.86 -3.66
CA ILE A 28 -9.37 6.34 -2.30
C ILE A 28 -8.36 7.45 -2.04
N ARG A 29 -8.83 8.64 -1.67
CA ARG A 29 -8.00 9.79 -1.32
C ARG A 29 -8.15 10.15 0.15
N ILE A 30 -7.02 10.34 0.81
CA ILE A 30 -6.92 10.75 2.21
C ILE A 30 -6.32 12.15 2.27
N TYR A 31 -7.06 13.08 2.87
CA TYR A 31 -6.63 14.47 3.03
C TYR A 31 -5.93 14.61 4.39
N LEU A 32 -4.61 14.82 4.36
CA LEU A 32 -3.80 14.84 5.58
C LEU A 32 -4.06 16.05 6.49
N MET A 33 -4.73 17.08 5.98
CA MET A 33 -5.10 18.27 6.74
C MET A 33 -6.12 17.96 7.85
N ASP A 34 -7.06 17.07 7.59
CA ASP A 34 -8.23 16.84 8.46
C ASP A 34 -8.64 15.35 8.59
N ASN A 35 -7.78 14.45 8.09
CA ASN A 35 -7.99 13.00 8.08
C ASN A 35 -9.32 12.58 7.42
N THR A 36 -9.81 13.38 6.46
CA THR A 36 -11.00 13.02 5.70
C THR A 36 -10.67 12.14 4.50
N THR A 37 -11.65 11.35 4.07
CA THR A 37 -11.55 10.41 2.96
C THR A 37 -12.58 10.73 1.89
N SER A 38 -12.19 10.66 0.62
CA SER A 38 -13.12 10.63 -0.51
C SER A 38 -12.84 9.41 -1.38
N ILE A 39 -13.89 8.84 -1.97
CA ILE A 39 -13.78 7.65 -2.81
C ILE A 39 -14.36 7.98 -4.17
N PHE A 40 -13.58 7.71 -5.21
CA PHE A 40 -14.01 7.82 -6.59
C PHE A 40 -13.99 6.45 -7.24
N GLU A 41 -15.01 6.17 -8.04
CA GLU A 41 -14.97 5.01 -8.92
C GLU A 41 -14.22 5.36 -10.19
N TYR A 42 -13.29 4.49 -10.57
CA TYR A 42 -12.50 4.57 -11.78
C TYR A 42 -13.06 3.53 -12.76
N ALA A 43 -13.72 4.00 -13.82
CA ALA A 43 -14.18 3.13 -14.88
C ALA A 43 -13.01 2.70 -15.77
N SER A 44 -13.00 1.43 -16.19
CA SER A 44 -11.99 0.90 -17.10
C SER A 44 -11.97 1.67 -18.42
N ARG A 45 -10.77 1.90 -18.97
CA ARG A 45 -10.59 2.46 -20.31
C ARG A 45 -11.43 1.68 -21.32
N ASN A 46 -12.07 2.40 -22.25
CA ASN A 46 -12.97 1.91 -23.31
C ASN A 46 -14.45 1.77 -22.94
N THR A 47 -14.85 2.12 -21.71
CA THR A 47 -16.28 2.12 -21.34
C THR A 47 -16.98 3.48 -21.57
N GLY A 48 -16.22 4.53 -21.92
CA GLY A 48 -16.76 5.89 -22.09
C GLY A 48 -17.15 6.60 -20.78
N PHE A 49 -17.07 5.92 -19.63
CA PHE A 49 -17.40 6.48 -18.33
C PHE A 49 -16.23 7.28 -17.74
N LYS A 50 -16.53 8.50 -17.28
CA LYS A 50 -15.60 9.33 -16.50
C LYS A 50 -15.57 8.84 -15.06
N GLN A 51 -14.44 9.09 -14.38
CA GLN A 51 -14.31 8.95 -12.93
C GLN A 51 -15.50 9.62 -12.24
N CYS A 52 -16.28 8.85 -11.48
CA CYS A 52 -17.46 9.35 -10.78
C CYS A 52 -17.24 9.33 -9.27
N LEU A 53 -17.90 10.24 -8.56
CA LEU A 53 -17.81 10.31 -7.11
C LEU A 53 -18.64 9.18 -6.49
N PHE A 54 -17.98 8.28 -5.75
CA PHE A 54 -18.63 7.20 -5.04
C PHE A 54 -18.99 7.61 -3.60
N GLN A 55 -18.03 8.23 -2.90
CA GLN A 55 -18.22 8.79 -1.56
C GLN A 55 -17.63 10.19 -1.47
N LYS A 56 -18.46 11.17 -1.06
CA LYS A 56 -18.05 12.55 -0.78
C LYS A 56 -16.94 12.57 0.28
N ARG A 57 -16.11 13.62 0.25
CA ARG A 57 -15.08 13.87 1.27
C ARG A 57 -15.73 13.98 2.65
N MET A 58 -15.41 13.07 3.55
CA MET A 58 -15.89 13.05 4.93
C MET A 58 -14.95 12.27 5.84
N GLN A 59 -15.06 12.46 7.15
CA GLN A 59 -14.43 11.55 8.11
C GLN A 59 -15.20 10.23 8.12
N VAL A 60 -14.48 9.11 8.20
CA VAL A 60 -15.06 7.77 8.19
C VAL A 60 -14.79 7.12 9.53
N ALA A 61 -15.84 6.74 10.26
CA ALA A 61 -15.71 6.08 11.55
C ALA A 61 -15.14 4.66 11.38
N LEU A 62 -14.34 4.20 12.34
CA LEU A 62 -13.94 2.79 12.36
C LEU A 62 -15.19 1.91 12.56
N PRO A 63 -15.26 0.71 11.97
CA PRO A 63 -16.40 -0.18 12.15
C PRO A 63 -16.51 -0.68 13.60
N ASN A 64 -17.68 -1.25 13.94
CA ASN A 64 -17.94 -1.94 15.21
C ASN A 64 -17.73 -1.08 16.46
N GLN A 65 -18.15 0.19 16.40
CA GLN A 65 -18.18 1.06 17.56
C GLN A 65 -19.58 1.13 18.17
N GLU A 66 -19.65 1.25 19.49
CA GLU A 66 -20.91 1.45 20.20
C GLU A 66 -21.49 2.83 19.88
N ILE A 67 -22.65 2.85 19.22
CA ILE A 67 -23.30 4.07 18.73
C ILE A 67 -23.90 4.90 19.89
N TYR A 68 -24.20 4.26 21.02
CA TYR A 68 -24.85 4.87 22.19
C TYR A 68 -23.90 5.03 23.39
N SER A 69 -22.59 5.01 23.15
CA SER A 69 -21.60 5.27 24.20
C SER A 69 -21.43 6.78 24.43
N SER A 70 -20.99 7.14 25.64
CA SER A 70 -20.55 8.51 25.96
C SER A 70 -19.17 8.84 25.37
N GLU A 71 -18.46 7.84 24.84
CA GLU A 71 -17.16 8.01 24.22
C GLU A 71 -17.28 8.63 22.82
N LYS A 72 -16.28 9.45 22.45
CA LYS A 72 -16.20 10.02 21.11
C LYS A 72 -15.93 8.92 20.07
N PRO A 73 -16.63 8.92 18.93
CA PRO A 73 -16.33 7.98 17.85
C PRO A 73 -14.87 8.09 17.39
N ARG A 74 -14.26 6.95 17.11
CA ARG A 74 -12.93 6.85 16.52
C ARG A 74 -13.04 6.86 15.01
N TYR A 75 -12.07 7.45 14.34
CA TYR A 75 -12.09 7.60 12.89
C TYR A 75 -10.87 6.93 12.25
N PHE A 76 -10.99 6.61 10.96
CA PHE A 76 -9.83 6.19 10.19
C PHE A 76 -8.82 7.33 10.10
N GLU A 77 -7.58 7.00 10.42
CA GLU A 77 -6.40 7.85 10.26
C GLU A 77 -5.54 7.39 9.08
N PRO A 78 -4.68 8.28 8.52
CA PRO A 78 -3.84 7.96 7.36
C PRO A 78 -3.02 6.66 7.50
N HIS A 79 -2.51 6.34 8.69
CA HIS A 79 -1.70 5.15 8.90
C HIS A 79 -2.48 3.82 8.80
N HIS A 80 -3.82 3.86 8.82
CA HIS A 80 -4.66 2.69 8.55
C HIS A 80 -4.68 2.31 7.05
N PHE A 81 -4.27 3.22 6.17
CA PHE A 81 -4.27 3.01 4.72
C PHE A 81 -2.87 2.58 4.26
N TYR A 82 -2.78 1.33 3.81
CA TYR A 82 -1.55 0.72 3.29
C TYR A 82 -1.90 -0.35 2.26
N ILE A 83 -0.96 -0.68 1.38
CA ILE A 83 -1.17 -1.70 0.34
C ILE A 83 -1.37 -3.07 1.00
N GLY A 84 -2.44 -3.76 0.62
CA GLY A 84 -2.89 -5.00 1.25
C GLY A 84 -3.89 -4.82 2.39
N ALA A 85 -4.20 -3.59 2.79
CA ALA A 85 -5.22 -3.34 3.82
C ALA A 85 -6.63 -3.70 3.31
N GLN A 86 -7.43 -4.34 4.17
CA GLN A 86 -8.86 -4.49 4.00
C GLN A 86 -9.59 -3.53 4.94
N LEU A 87 -10.32 -2.56 4.39
CA LEU A 87 -10.96 -1.49 5.15
C LEU A 87 -12.47 -1.48 4.87
N ASN A 88 -13.28 -1.33 5.92
CA ASN A 88 -14.70 -1.05 5.79
C ASN A 88 -14.91 0.47 5.82
N LEU A 89 -15.17 1.07 4.66
CA LEU A 89 -15.38 2.50 4.50
C LEU A 89 -16.83 2.76 4.12
N GLY A 90 -17.59 3.37 5.04
CA GLY A 90 -18.99 3.72 4.79
C GLY A 90 -19.89 2.51 4.51
N GLY A 91 -19.59 1.34 5.10
CA GLY A 91 -20.34 0.11 4.90
C GLY A 91 -19.85 -0.77 3.75
N PHE A 92 -18.92 -0.28 2.93
CA PHE A 92 -18.33 -1.02 1.82
C PHE A 92 -16.92 -1.50 2.18
N LYS A 93 -16.64 -2.79 1.94
CA LYS A 93 -15.31 -3.37 2.15
C LYS A 93 -14.44 -3.11 0.93
N PHE A 94 -13.24 -2.58 1.13
CA PHE A 94 -12.26 -2.33 0.10
C PHE A 94 -10.94 -3.03 0.41
N TYR A 95 -10.27 -3.52 -0.63
CA TYR A 95 -8.90 -3.99 -0.57
C TYR A 95 -7.99 -3.01 -1.31
N ILE A 96 -7.01 -2.43 -0.61
CA ILE A 96 -6.05 -1.50 -1.21
C ILE A 96 -5.03 -2.28 -2.03
N THR A 97 -5.04 -2.05 -3.34
CA THR A 97 -4.20 -2.78 -4.30
C THR A 97 -2.88 -2.07 -4.59
N SER A 98 -2.87 -0.74 -4.59
CA SER A 98 -1.65 0.05 -4.82
C SER A 98 -1.79 1.47 -4.28
N ALA A 99 -0.67 2.18 -4.24
CA ALA A 99 -0.60 3.61 -3.90
C ALA A 99 0.19 4.33 -4.98
N ASP A 100 -0.04 5.63 -5.16
CA ASP A 100 0.77 6.43 -6.07
C ASP A 100 2.18 6.70 -5.51
N GLU A 101 3.10 7.12 -6.39
CA GLU A 101 4.50 7.35 -6.04
C GLU A 101 4.65 8.43 -4.94
N TYR A 102 3.82 9.47 -5.00
CA TYR A 102 3.79 10.52 -3.99
C TYR A 102 3.44 9.95 -2.61
N THR A 103 2.40 9.11 -2.53
CA THR A 103 1.92 8.50 -1.30
C THR A 103 2.97 7.60 -0.68
N LEU A 104 3.58 6.72 -1.49
CA LEU A 104 4.65 5.84 -1.03
C LEU A 104 5.82 6.64 -0.46
N ARG A 105 6.31 7.64 -1.21
CA ARG A 105 7.40 8.52 -0.76
C ARG A 105 7.04 9.29 0.50
N TYR A 106 5.81 9.78 0.62
CA TYR A 106 5.34 10.49 1.80
C TYR A 106 5.36 9.59 3.04
N MET A 107 4.84 8.36 2.92
CA MET A 107 4.82 7.40 4.02
C MET A 107 6.24 7.00 4.44
N GLU A 108 7.14 6.78 3.48
CA GLU A 108 8.56 6.47 3.74
C GLU A 108 9.31 7.62 4.45
N LEU A 109 9.04 8.88 4.07
CA LEU A 109 9.63 10.06 4.72
C LEU A 109 9.08 10.34 6.12
N HIS A 110 7.86 9.86 6.41
CA HIS A 110 7.18 10.01 7.69
C HIS A 110 6.99 8.65 8.38
N CYS A 111 8.01 7.80 8.30
CA CYS A 111 7.96 6.42 8.79
C CYS A 111 7.81 6.29 10.32
N ASP A 112 7.94 7.39 11.06
CA ASP A 112 7.56 7.52 12.48
C ASP A 112 6.05 7.37 12.68
N LYS A 113 5.24 7.86 11.72
CA LYS A 113 3.78 7.75 11.71
C LYS A 113 3.29 6.55 10.92
N PHE A 114 4.09 6.08 9.96
CA PHE A 114 3.76 4.95 9.08
C PHE A 114 4.75 3.81 9.32
N SER A 115 4.54 3.02 10.37
CA SER A 115 5.41 1.88 10.72
C SER A 115 5.55 0.87 9.58
N ARG A 116 4.47 0.67 8.80
CA ARG A 116 4.44 -0.18 7.60
C ARG A 116 5.29 0.34 6.43
N ALA A 117 5.76 1.58 6.51
CA ALA A 117 6.71 2.20 5.57
C ALA A 117 8.08 2.47 6.22
N ASN A 118 8.34 1.92 7.41
CA ASN A 118 9.63 2.04 8.09
C ASN A 118 10.57 0.90 7.68
N ALA A 119 11.41 1.17 6.68
CA ALA A 119 12.31 0.16 6.12
C ALA A 119 13.23 -0.50 7.17
N SER A 120 13.67 0.23 8.21
CA SER A 120 14.52 -0.34 9.26
C SER A 120 13.77 -1.37 10.09
N LEU A 121 12.58 -1.03 10.60
CA LEU A 121 11.74 -1.94 11.38
C LEU A 121 11.31 -3.16 10.55
N ILE A 122 10.98 -2.95 9.29
CA ILE A 122 10.59 -4.04 8.39
C ILE A 122 11.78 -4.97 8.11
N MET A 123 12.98 -4.43 7.92
CA MET A 123 14.18 -5.25 7.73
C MET A 123 14.54 -6.06 8.97
N GLU A 124 14.35 -5.52 10.16
CA GLU A 124 14.51 -6.27 11.41
C GLU A 124 13.50 -7.43 11.48
N LYS A 125 12.23 -7.16 11.16
CA LYS A 125 11.18 -8.19 11.06
C LYS A 125 11.54 -9.29 10.06
N ILE A 126 11.96 -8.92 8.84
CA ILE A 126 12.37 -9.86 7.79
C ILE A 126 13.55 -10.71 8.25
N ARG A 127 14.59 -10.09 8.83
CA ARG A 127 15.75 -10.83 9.34
C ARG A 127 15.36 -11.81 10.44
N ALA A 128 14.49 -11.40 11.37
CA ALA A 128 14.02 -12.26 12.44
C ALA A 128 13.25 -13.48 11.89
N GLY A 129 12.37 -13.27 10.91
CA GLY A 129 11.59 -14.34 10.27
C GLY A 129 12.43 -15.28 9.42
N LEU A 130 13.46 -14.78 8.74
CA LEU A 130 14.35 -15.60 7.91
C LEU A 130 15.44 -16.33 8.71
N LYS A 131 15.80 -15.86 9.91
CA LYS A 131 16.90 -16.42 10.71
C LYS A 131 16.81 -17.94 10.91
N PRO A 132 15.65 -18.55 11.22
CA PRO A 132 15.53 -20.02 11.37
C PRO A 132 15.70 -20.80 10.06
N HIS A 133 15.51 -20.14 8.90
CA HIS A 133 15.46 -20.77 7.58
C HIS A 133 16.50 -20.19 6.60
N TYR A 134 17.55 -19.55 7.13
CA TYR A 134 18.48 -18.78 6.31
C TYR A 134 19.18 -19.63 5.25
N THR A 135 19.61 -20.85 5.59
CA THR A 135 20.28 -21.76 4.67
C THR A 135 19.33 -22.20 3.54
N GLN A 136 18.08 -22.53 3.85
CA GLN A 136 17.07 -22.88 2.85
C GLN A 136 16.77 -21.70 1.93
N PHE A 137 16.63 -20.50 2.50
CA PHE A 137 16.41 -19.27 1.75
C PHE A 137 17.54 -19.00 0.73
N ILE A 138 18.82 -19.08 1.14
CA ILE A 138 19.95 -18.83 0.23
C ILE A 138 20.05 -19.88 -0.87
N ASN A 139 19.74 -21.15 -0.57
CA ASN A 139 19.78 -22.23 -1.55
C ASN A 139 18.67 -22.10 -2.60
N GLU A 140 17.48 -21.64 -2.20
CA GLU A 140 16.32 -21.53 -3.07
C GLU A 140 16.27 -20.19 -3.85
N TYR A 141 16.67 -19.11 -3.20
CA TYR A 141 16.61 -17.75 -3.72
C TYR A 141 18.00 -17.15 -3.90
N THR A 142 18.93 -17.93 -4.48
CA THR A 142 20.32 -17.53 -4.69
C THR A 142 20.41 -16.18 -5.42
N PRO A 143 21.01 -15.14 -4.79
CA PRO A 143 21.18 -13.85 -5.43
C PRO A 143 22.11 -13.93 -6.64
N VAL A 144 21.80 -13.19 -7.69
CA VAL A 144 22.68 -13.02 -8.85
C VAL A 144 23.77 -12.01 -8.50
N ARG A 145 25.01 -12.31 -8.87
CA ARG A 145 26.12 -11.38 -8.69
C ARG A 145 26.26 -10.48 -9.91
N GLU A 146 26.05 -9.19 -9.72
CA GLU A 146 26.28 -8.17 -10.75
C GLU A 146 27.78 -7.96 -11.00
N MET A 147 28.12 -7.31 -12.13
CA MET A 147 29.52 -7.06 -12.53
C MET A 147 30.31 -6.26 -11.48
N ASN A 148 29.63 -5.42 -10.71
CA ASN A 148 30.22 -4.63 -9.62
C ASN A 148 30.37 -5.41 -8.30
N GLY A 149 30.05 -6.72 -8.29
CA GLY A 149 30.13 -7.59 -7.13
C GLY A 149 28.92 -7.55 -6.19
N THR A 150 27.91 -6.73 -6.47
CA THR A 150 26.67 -6.63 -5.67
C THR A 150 25.79 -7.85 -5.89
N LEU A 151 25.21 -8.37 -4.82
CA LEU A 151 24.23 -9.45 -4.88
C LEU A 151 22.83 -8.86 -5.06
N VAL A 152 22.12 -9.35 -6.08
CA VAL A 152 20.80 -8.85 -6.49
C VAL A 152 19.80 -9.99 -6.53
N ILE A 153 18.63 -9.75 -5.98
CA ILE A 153 17.47 -10.62 -6.11
C ILE A 153 16.38 -9.87 -6.88
N ASN A 154 15.73 -10.56 -7.82
CA ASN A 154 14.59 -10.00 -8.54
C ASN A 154 13.42 -9.78 -7.57
N TYR A 155 12.61 -8.74 -7.82
CA TYR A 155 11.48 -8.38 -6.95
C TYR A 155 10.50 -9.54 -6.73
N ASP A 156 10.14 -10.27 -7.79
CA ASP A 156 9.17 -11.37 -7.69
C ASP A 156 9.69 -12.49 -6.80
N LYS A 157 10.98 -12.84 -6.94
CA LYS A 157 11.65 -13.81 -6.07
C LYS A 157 11.75 -13.32 -4.63
N PHE A 158 12.09 -12.04 -4.43
CA PHE A 158 12.13 -11.45 -3.09
C PHE A 158 10.77 -11.47 -2.41
N ARG A 159 9.72 -11.09 -3.14
CA ARG A 159 8.33 -11.10 -2.66
C ARG A 159 7.88 -12.52 -2.34
N GLU A 160 8.10 -13.46 -3.24
CA GLU A 160 7.76 -14.88 -3.06
C GLU A 160 8.44 -15.45 -1.80
N ALA A 161 9.75 -15.27 -1.66
CA ALA A 161 10.49 -15.74 -0.49
C ALA A 161 9.97 -15.11 0.80
N THR A 162 9.73 -13.80 0.79
CA THR A 162 9.27 -13.08 1.97
C THR A 162 7.88 -13.57 2.40
N VAL A 163 6.96 -13.78 1.46
CA VAL A 163 5.63 -14.35 1.74
C VAL A 163 5.75 -15.80 2.22
N LYS A 164 6.61 -16.62 1.60
CA LYS A 164 6.81 -18.03 1.97
C LYS A 164 7.28 -18.20 3.41
N TYR A 165 8.26 -17.41 3.84
CA TYR A 165 8.89 -17.58 5.16
C TYR A 165 8.21 -16.80 6.28
N LEU A 166 7.57 -15.66 5.99
CA LEU A 166 6.92 -14.84 7.03
C LEU A 166 5.39 -15.01 7.06
N GLY A 167 4.76 -15.52 6.00
CA GLY A 167 3.31 -15.67 5.92
C GLY A 167 2.57 -14.38 6.27
N ASP A 168 1.62 -14.47 7.19
CA ASP A 168 0.79 -13.34 7.63
C ASP A 168 1.54 -12.31 8.52
N ALA A 169 2.78 -12.59 8.92
CA ALA A 169 3.57 -11.65 9.74
C ALA A 169 4.03 -10.41 8.96
N ILE A 170 3.99 -10.47 7.62
CA ILE A 170 4.38 -9.39 6.73
C ILE A 170 3.24 -9.06 5.75
N VAL A 171 3.09 -7.78 5.42
CA VAL A 171 2.09 -7.34 4.44
C VAL A 171 2.74 -6.78 3.18
N GLU A 172 1.97 -6.74 2.09
CA GLU A 172 2.43 -6.29 0.77
C GLU A 172 3.10 -4.91 0.81
N HIS A 173 2.55 -3.95 1.56
CA HIS A 173 3.16 -2.62 1.70
C HIS A 173 4.57 -2.64 2.29
N GLU A 174 4.84 -3.56 3.21
CA GLU A 174 6.16 -3.67 3.85
C GLU A 174 7.20 -4.24 2.86
N ILE A 175 6.79 -5.24 2.08
CA ILE A 175 7.61 -5.82 1.00
C ILE A 175 7.97 -4.74 -0.03
N ILE A 176 6.98 -3.98 -0.48
CA ILE A 176 7.15 -2.87 -1.43
C ILE A 176 8.10 -1.81 -0.86
N THR A 177 7.93 -1.43 0.41
CA THR A 177 8.78 -0.43 1.07
C THR A 177 10.26 -0.83 1.06
N VAL A 178 10.56 -2.08 1.44
CA VAL A 178 11.94 -2.59 1.44
C VAL A 178 12.47 -2.67 0.01
N ALA A 179 11.69 -3.20 -0.92
CA ALA A 179 12.08 -3.28 -2.32
C ALA A 179 12.43 -1.91 -2.89
N ARG A 180 11.61 -0.88 -2.62
CA ARG A 180 11.87 0.51 -3.06
C ARG A 180 13.10 1.13 -2.43
N ARG A 181 13.35 0.84 -1.14
CA ARG A 181 14.51 1.37 -0.40
C ARG A 181 15.83 0.84 -0.92
N TYR A 182 15.88 -0.45 -1.29
CA TYR A 182 17.10 -1.13 -1.74
C TYR A 182 17.15 -1.38 -3.25
N ALA A 183 16.16 -0.87 -4.00
CA ALA A 183 16.15 -0.98 -5.46
C ALA A 183 17.41 -0.34 -6.06
N ILE A 184 18.14 -1.13 -6.85
CA ILE A 184 19.22 -0.61 -7.69
C ILE A 184 18.57 0.16 -8.84
N ARG A 185 18.64 1.49 -8.79
CA ARG A 185 18.23 2.33 -9.92
C ARG A 185 19.33 2.27 -10.98
N ARG A 186 19.13 1.46 -12.03
CA ARG A 186 19.96 1.57 -13.23
C ARG A 186 19.69 2.95 -13.84
N ASN A 187 20.75 3.67 -14.21
CA ASN A 187 20.67 5.06 -14.69
C ASN A 187 19.97 5.22 -16.05
N ASP A 188 19.48 4.14 -16.66
CA ASP A 188 19.06 4.10 -18.07
C ASP A 188 17.58 4.44 -18.34
N GLU A 189 16.77 4.75 -17.33
CA GLU A 189 15.37 5.16 -17.54
C GLU A 189 15.12 6.61 -17.08
N ARG A 190 15.82 7.55 -17.73
CA ARG A 190 15.36 8.94 -17.88
C ARG A 190 14.64 9.11 -19.23
N ASN A 191 13.65 8.27 -19.53
CA ASN A 191 12.66 8.38 -20.61
C ASN A 191 11.94 7.03 -20.62
N THR A 192 10.66 6.90 -20.26
CA THR A 192 9.52 7.50 -20.95
C THR A 192 8.29 7.57 -20.04
N ARG A 193 7.47 8.59 -20.32
CA ARG A 193 6.10 8.75 -19.82
C ARG A 193 5.18 7.64 -20.33
N GLU A 194 5.12 6.50 -19.66
CA GLU A 194 4.02 5.54 -19.88
C GLU A 194 3.34 5.14 -18.55
N TYR A 195 2.64 6.11 -17.97
CA TYR A 195 1.44 5.84 -17.19
C TYR A 195 0.34 6.74 -17.71
N LEU A 196 -0.39 6.22 -18.68
CA LEU A 196 -1.72 6.66 -19.02
C LEU A 196 -2.62 5.45 -18.93
#